data_AF-K6DFC8-F1
#
_entry.id   AF-K6DFC8-F1
#
_cell.length_a   1.000
_cell.length_b   1.000
_cell.length_c   1.000
_cell.angle_alpha   90.00
_cell.angle_beta   90.00
_cell.angle_gamma   90.00
#
_symmetry.space_group_name_H-M   'P 1'
#
loop_
_entity.id
_entity.type
_entity.pdbx_description
1 polymer ?
#
loop_
_entity_poly.entity_id
_entity_poly.type
_entity_poly.pdbx_seq_one_letter_code
_entity_poly.pdbx_strand_id
1 'polypeptide(L)'
;LMKKVLDQEGMPIGAKVTLRGERMFEFLDKLVTVSLPRVRDFHGVSNKAFDGRGNYTLGVKEQLIFPEINYDDVDKVRGMDIVIVTTANTDEESRELLAKLGMPFAK
;
A
#
# COMPACT_ATOMS: atom_id res chain seq x y z
N LEU A 1 -9.21 3.27 -12.90
CA LEU A 1 -9.37 4.72 -13.20
C LEU A 1 -8.63 5.51 -12.12
N MET A 2 -7.65 6.33 -12.50
CA MET A 2 -6.98 7.26 -11.58
C MET A 2 -7.90 8.47 -11.36
N LYS A 3 -8.11 8.86 -10.10
CA LYS A 3 -8.93 10.01 -9.71
C LYS A 3 -8.05 11.09 -9.08
N LYS A 4 -8.33 12.36 -9.38
CA LYS A 4 -7.71 13.49 -8.68
C LYS A 4 -8.23 13.54 -7.24
N VAL A 5 -7.34 13.86 -6.31
CA VAL A 5 -7.69 14.25 -4.94
C VAL A 5 -7.79 15.77 -4.94
N LEU A 6 -8.91 16.30 -4.50
CA LEU A 6 -9.20 17.72 -4.50
C LEU A 6 -9.18 18.24 -3.06
N ASP A 7 -8.73 19.47 -2.85
CA ASP A 7 -8.96 20.16 -1.59
C ASP A 7 -10.40 20.70 -1.50
N GLN A 8 -10.71 21.41 -0.42
CA GLN A 8 -12.04 21.97 -0.18
C GLN A 8 -12.44 23.03 -1.22
N GLU A 9 -11.48 23.62 -1.93
CA GLU A 9 -11.69 24.63 -2.96
C GLU A 9 -11.74 24.01 -4.38
N GLY A 10 -11.58 22.68 -4.49
CA GLY A 10 -11.62 21.95 -5.76
C GLY A 10 -10.27 21.90 -6.48
N MET A 11 -9.18 22.36 -5.87
CA MET A 11 -7.84 22.33 -6.45
C MET A 11 -7.23 20.93 -6.35
N PRO A 12 -6.57 20.43 -7.40
CA PRO A 12 -5.97 19.10 -7.38
C PRO A 12 -4.70 19.06 -6.52
N ILE A 13 -4.79 18.41 -5.37
CA ILE A 13 -3.68 18.25 -4.41
C ILE A 13 -3.01 16.88 -4.50
N GLY A 14 -3.59 15.94 -5.24
CA GLY A 14 -3.01 14.62 -5.40
C GLY A 14 -3.79 13.73 -6.35
N ALA A 15 -3.49 12.44 -6.30
CA ALA A 15 -4.20 11.43 -7.07
C ALA A 15 -4.37 10.16 -6.25
N LYS A 16 -5.43 9.42 -6.54
CA LYS A 16 -5.70 8.10 -5.98
C LYS A 16 -6.12 7.13 -7.06
N VAL A 17 -5.81 5.86 -6.85
CA VAL A 17 -6.31 4.76 -7.67
C VAL A 17 -7.07 3.80 -6.77
N THR A 18 -8.13 3.21 -7.29
CA THR A 18 -8.84 2.11 -6.63
C THR A 18 -8.67 0.88 -7.50
N LEU A 19 -7.98 -0.12 -6.97
CA LEU A 19 -7.79 -1.42 -7.61
C LEU A 19 -8.84 -2.40 -7.09
N ARG A 20 -9.42 -3.21 -7.98
CA ARG A 20 -10.40 -4.26 -7.67
C ARG A 20 -10.19 -5.43 -8.62
N GLY A 21 -10.62 -6.63 -8.20
CA GLY A 21 -10.51 -7.85 -9.01
C GLY A 21 -9.06 -8.26 -9.23
N GLU A 22 -8.76 -8.80 -10.42
CA GLU A 22 -7.45 -9.34 -10.78
C GLU A 22 -6.29 -8.35 -10.55
N ARG A 23 -6.41 -7.11 -11.05
CA ARG A 23 -5.37 -6.07 -10.89
C ARG A 23 -5.03 -5.75 -9.43
N MET A 24 -5.98 -5.94 -8.51
CA MET A 24 -5.72 -5.75 -7.08
C MET A 24 -4.84 -6.86 -6.53
N PHE A 25 -5.14 -8.11 -6.89
CA PHE A 25 -4.35 -9.26 -6.45
C PHE A 25 -2.95 -9.25 -7.07
N GLU A 26 -2.80 -8.92 -8.34
CA GLU A 26 -1.49 -8.77 -9.00
C GLU A 26 -0.64 -7.68 -8.33
N PHE A 27 -1.25 -6.53 -8.00
CA PHE A 27 -0.55 -5.46 -7.30
C PHE A 27 -0.13 -5.89 -5.89
N LEU A 28 -1.02 -6.56 -5.14
CA LEU A 28 -0.72 -7.03 -3.79
C LEU A 28 0.41 -8.06 -3.79
N ASP A 29 0.38 -9.02 -4.72
CA ASP A 29 1.43 -10.03 -4.87
C ASP A 29 2.78 -9.39 -5.17
N LYS A 30 2.86 -8.50 -6.17
CA LYS A 30 4.09 -7.75 -6.48
C LYS A 30 4.56 -6.87 -5.31
N LEU A 31 3.64 -6.22 -4.62
CA LEU A 31 3.96 -5.38 -3.46
C LEU A 31 4.67 -6.22 -2.38
N VAL A 32 4.12 -7.38 -2.07
CA VAL A 32 4.62 -8.28 -1.03
C VAL A 32 5.93 -8.96 -1.45
N THR A 33 5.99 -9.49 -2.66
CA THR A 33 7.10 -10.35 -3.11
C THR A 33 8.28 -9.57 -3.69
N VAL A 34 8.06 -8.39 -4.26
CA VAL A 34 9.09 -7.62 -4.96
C VAL A 34 9.34 -6.26 -4.34
N SER A 35 8.29 -5.46 -4.08
CA SER A 35 8.48 -4.06 -3.67
C SER A 35 8.87 -3.90 -2.21
N LEU A 36 8.20 -4.58 -1.28
CA LEU A 36 8.50 -4.47 0.15
C LEU A 36 9.93 -4.91 0.52
N PRO A 37 10.48 -6.02 -0.02
CA PRO A 37 11.87 -6.40 0.22
C PRO A 37 12.91 -5.37 -0.25
N ARG A 38 12.55 -4.45 -1.16
CA ARG A 38 13.42 -3.38 -1.65
C ARG A 38 13.45 -2.15 -0.74
N VAL A 39 12.58 -2.09 0.27
CA VAL A 39 12.60 -1.01 1.26
C VAL A 39 13.94 -1.09 2.02
N ARG A 40 14.66 0.03 2.11
CA ARG A 40 15.91 0.08 2.89
C ARG A 40 15.61 -0.19 4.36
N ASP A 41 16.42 -1.03 5.00
CA ASP A 41 16.25 -1.45 6.40
C ASP A 41 14.86 -2.04 6.66
N PHE A 42 14.37 -2.90 5.76
CA PHE A 42 13.06 -3.53 5.89
C PHE A 42 13.04 -4.59 7.02
N HIS A 43 12.22 -4.36 8.04
CA HIS A 43 12.01 -5.27 9.17
C HIS A 43 10.59 -5.84 9.23
N GLY A 44 9.87 -5.76 8.10
CA GLY A 44 8.44 -6.07 8.04
C GLY A 44 7.56 -4.84 8.24
N VAL A 45 6.28 -4.99 7.90
CA VAL A 45 5.27 -3.95 8.04
C VAL A 45 4.63 -3.96 9.43
N SER A 46 4.16 -2.80 9.88
CA SER A 46 3.56 -2.65 11.23
C SER A 46 2.37 -3.59 11.43
N ASN A 47 2.31 -4.26 12.57
CA ASN A 47 1.14 -5.04 12.99
C ASN A 47 0.05 -4.20 13.68
N LYS A 48 0.26 -2.87 13.80
CA LYS A 48 -0.66 -1.94 14.50
C LYS A 48 -1.41 -0.99 13.58
N ALA A 49 -1.18 -1.05 12.26
CA ALA A 49 -1.74 -0.09 11.32
C ALA A 49 -3.15 -0.47 10.81
N PHE A 50 -3.92 -1.11 11.68
CA PHE A 50 -5.32 -1.45 11.43
C PHE A 50 -6.25 -0.39 12.04
N ASP A 51 -7.42 -0.21 11.45
CA ASP A 51 -8.37 0.86 11.84
C ASP A 51 -9.45 0.42 12.83
N GLY A 52 -9.36 -0.80 13.39
CA GLY A 52 -10.38 -1.37 14.27
C GLY A 52 -11.57 -1.98 13.54
N ARG A 53 -11.60 -1.89 12.20
CA ARG A 53 -12.68 -2.42 11.34
C ARG A 53 -12.12 -3.34 10.26
N GLY A 54 -10.92 -3.89 10.47
CA GLY A 54 -10.30 -4.83 9.55
C GLY A 54 -9.67 -4.20 8.30
N ASN A 55 -9.57 -2.86 8.19
CA ASN A 55 -8.81 -2.24 7.11
C ASN A 55 -7.37 -1.99 7.56
N TYR A 56 -6.43 -2.19 6.65
CA TYR A 56 -5.01 -2.02 6.92
C TYR A 56 -4.43 -0.87 6.09
N THR A 57 -3.66 0.01 6.72
CA THR A 57 -2.99 1.12 6.04
C THR A 57 -1.48 0.96 6.09
N LEU A 58 -0.85 0.95 4.92
CA LEU A 58 0.59 0.89 4.76
C LEU A 58 1.10 2.21 4.17
N GLY A 59 1.98 2.89 4.90
CA GLY A 59 2.72 4.03 4.37
C GLY A 59 4.01 3.60 3.70
N VAL A 60 4.19 3.96 2.43
CA VAL A 60 5.43 3.79 1.67
C VAL A 60 6.11 5.15 1.57
N LYS A 61 7.37 5.24 2.00
CA LYS A 61 8.12 6.51 2.01
C LYS A 61 8.63 6.92 0.63
N GLU A 62 8.97 5.94 -0.21
CA GLU A 62 9.67 6.16 -1.47
C GLU A 62 9.06 5.29 -2.57
N GLN A 63 8.69 5.88 -3.70
CA GLN A 63 8.14 5.17 -4.85
C GLN A 63 9.19 4.29 -5.58
N LEU A 64 10.48 4.49 -5.31
CA LEU A 64 11.59 3.75 -5.93
C LEU A 64 11.62 2.26 -5.53
N ILE A 65 10.83 1.85 -4.54
CA ILE A 65 10.68 0.44 -4.18
C ILE A 65 9.98 -0.36 -5.28
N PHE A 66 9.21 0.30 -6.15
CA PHE A 66 8.53 -0.32 -7.28
C PHE A 66 9.51 -0.47 -8.46
N PRO A 67 9.75 -1.69 -8.97
CA PRO A 67 10.68 -1.92 -10.08
C PRO A 67 10.23 -1.27 -11.40
N GLU A 68 8.95 -0.95 -11.53
CA GLU A 68 8.41 -0.23 -12.67
C GLU A 68 8.83 1.26 -12.72
N ILE A 69 9.39 1.81 -11.63
CA ILE A 69 9.87 3.19 -11.58
C ILE A 69 11.36 3.26 -11.94
N ASN A 70 11.68 4.00 -12.99
CA ASN A 70 13.05 4.33 -13.35
C ASN A 70 13.54 5.51 -12.52
N TYR A 71 14.74 5.41 -11.95
CA TYR A 71 15.35 6.48 -11.15
C TYR A 71 15.58 7.75 -11.97
N ASP A 72 15.99 7.62 -13.22
CA ASP A 72 16.33 8.76 -14.09
C ASP A 72 15.11 9.62 -14.44
N ASP A 73 13.91 9.05 -14.36
CA ASP A 73 12.64 9.74 -14.65
C ASP A 73 12.03 10.38 -13.38
N VAL A 74 12.69 10.26 -12.22
CA VAL A 74 12.16 10.74 -10.93
C VAL A 74 12.78 12.09 -10.54
N ASP A 75 11.99 13.16 -10.71
CA ASP A 75 12.39 14.50 -10.25
C ASP A 75 12.48 14.61 -8.71
N LYS A 76 11.56 13.94 -8.00
CA LYS A 76 11.44 14.01 -6.54
C LYS A 76 10.96 12.67 -5.97
N VAL A 77 11.57 12.28 -4.86
CA VAL A 77 11.08 11.14 -4.05
C VAL A 77 9.74 11.52 -3.44
N ARG A 78 8.75 10.65 -3.61
CA ARG A 78 7.37 10.77 -3.14
C ARG A 78 6.95 9.48 -2.46
N GLY A 79 6.31 9.62 -1.32
CA GLY A 79 5.63 8.51 -0.66
C GLY A 79 4.21 8.30 -1.18
N MET A 80 3.56 7.25 -0.69
CA MET A 80 2.14 6.99 -0.88
C MET A 80 1.60 6.14 0.26
N ASP A 81 0.29 6.28 0.51
CA ASP A 81 -0.43 5.38 1.39
C ASP A 81 -1.20 4.35 0.57
N ILE A 82 -1.09 3.09 1.00
CA ILE A 82 -1.80 1.95 0.43
C ILE A 82 -2.80 1.47 1.48
N VAL A 83 -4.09 1.58 1.18
CA VAL A 83 -5.16 1.12 2.06
C VAL A 83 -5.74 -0.17 1.51
N ILE A 84 -5.62 -1.25 2.28
CA ILE A 84 -6.20 -2.56 1.98
C ILE A 84 -7.52 -2.66 2.74
N VAL A 85 -8.62 -2.57 1.98
CA VAL A 85 -9.97 -2.71 2.49
C VAL A 85 -10.36 -4.18 2.43
N THR A 86 -10.72 -4.76 3.57
CA THR A 86 -11.13 -6.16 3.66
C THR A 86 -12.61 -6.26 4.05
N THR A 87 -13.15 -7.48 4.02
CA THR A 87 -14.48 -7.80 4.55
C THR A 87 -14.43 -8.31 6.00
N ALA A 88 -13.24 -8.36 6.61
CA ALA A 88 -13.07 -8.75 8.00
C ALA A 88 -13.75 -7.73 8.92
N ASN A 89 -14.30 -8.20 10.04
CA ASN A 89 -14.94 -7.30 11.01
C ASN A 89 -13.99 -6.88 12.12
N THR A 90 -12.85 -7.57 12.25
CA THR A 90 -11.86 -7.35 13.29
C THR A 90 -10.46 -7.23 12.69
N ASP A 91 -9.57 -6.55 13.42
CA ASP A 91 -8.17 -6.40 13.03
C ASP A 91 -7.43 -7.75 13.05
N GLU A 92 -7.84 -8.66 13.94
CA GLU A 92 -7.27 -9.99 14.04
C GLU A 92 -7.57 -10.83 12.79
N GLU A 93 -8.83 -10.88 12.37
CA GLU A 93 -9.25 -11.55 11.13
C GLU A 93 -8.51 -10.98 9.91
N SER A 94 -8.42 -9.66 9.82
CA SER A 94 -7.73 -8.98 8.72
C SER A 94 -6.23 -9.29 8.72
N ARG A 95 -5.59 -9.26 9.89
CA ARG A 95 -4.18 -9.60 10.05
C ARG A 95 -3.90 -11.03 9.63
N GLU A 96 -4.73 -11.99 10.03
CA GLU A 96 -4.59 -13.38 9.60
C GLU A 96 -4.78 -13.56 8.09
N LEU A 97 -5.78 -12.89 7.51
CA LEU A 97 -6.01 -12.89 6.07
C LEU A 97 -4.78 -12.37 5.32
N LEU A 98 -4.27 -11.20 5.71
CA LEU A 98 -3.10 -10.60 5.08
C LEU A 98 -1.84 -11.46 5.27
N ALA A 99 -1.65 -12.07 6.44
CA ALA A 99 -0.54 -12.97 6.70
C ALA A 99 -0.58 -14.21 5.78
N LYS A 100 -1.78 -14.79 5.57
CA LYS A 100 -1.97 -15.90 4.62
C LYS A 100 -1.75 -15.50 3.16
N LEU A 101 -1.99 -14.23 2.83
CA LEU A 101 -1.66 -13.65 1.53
C LEU A 101 -0.18 -13.26 1.40
N GLY A 102 0.65 -13.58 2.40
CA GLY A 102 2.10 -13.38 2.36
C GLY A 102 2.59 -12.05 2.92
N MET A 103 1.70 -11.21 3.49
CA MET A 103 2.08 -9.91 4.01
C MET A 103 3.18 -10.05 5.10
N PRO A 104 4.36 -9.44 4.93
CA PRO A 104 5.50 -9.62 5.81
C PRO A 104 5.39 -8.72 7.04
N PHE A 105 4.57 -9.09 8.03
CA PHE A 105 4.47 -8.34 9.28
C PHE A 105 5.77 -8.40 10.10
N ALA A 106 6.14 -7.27 10.69
CA ALA A 106 7.20 -7.20 11.67
C ALA A 106 6.84 -8.07 12.90
N LYS A 107 7.84 -8.78 13.43
CA LYS A 107 7.70 -9.56 14.67
C LYS A 107 7.70 -8.66 15.89
#